data_AF-A0A249DX44-F1
#
_entry.id   AF-A0A249DX44-F1
#
_cell.length_a   1.000
_cell.length_b   1.000
_cell.length_c   1.000
_cell.angle_alpha   90.00
_cell.angle_beta   90.00
_cell.angle_gamma   90.00
#
_symmetry.space_group_name_H-M   'P 1'
#
loop_
_entity.id
_entity.type
_entity.pdbx_description
1 polymer ?
#
loop_
_entity_poly.entity_id
_entity_poly.type
_entity_poly.pdbx_seq_one_letter_code
_entity_poly.pdbx_strand_id
1 'polypeptide(L)' 'MPIPDTLLDDCSLPVISEHMTWGDSLILNEQLLLALEMCNQDKAAIRRIEEQRNDSRKWKVD' A
#
# COMPACT_ATOMS: atom_id res chain seq x y z
N MET A 1 18.28 -7.40 2.58
CA MET A 1 17.83 -6.00 2.76
C MET A 1 16.55 -6.00 3.59
N PRO A 2 16.46 -5.22 4.69
CA PRO A 2 15.21 -5.07 5.47
C PRO A 2 14.09 -4.44 4.61
N ILE A 3 12.82 -4.66 4.98
CA ILE A 3 11.71 -3.92 4.38
C ILE A 3 11.73 -2.54 5.04
N PRO A 4 11.70 -1.43 4.30
CA PRO A 4 11.55 -0.10 4.88
C PRO A 4 10.27 0.00 5.71
N ASP A 5 10.33 0.58 6.91
CA ASP A 5 9.18 0.70 7.82
C ASP A 5 8.01 1.43 7.15
N THR A 6 8.29 2.39 6.28
CA THR A 6 7.26 3.14 5.52
C THR A 6 6.39 2.26 4.63
N LEU A 7 6.86 1.08 4.19
CA LEU A 7 6.05 0.14 3.42
C LEU A 7 5.11 -0.69 4.31
N LEU A 8 5.34 -0.67 5.62
CA LEU A 8 4.57 -1.40 6.62
C LEU A 8 3.57 -0.50 7.35
N ASP A 9 3.52 0.78 7.00
CA ASP A 9 2.53 1.72 7.51
C ASP A 9 1.13 1.27 7.10
N ASP A 10 0.14 1.56 7.96
CA ASP A 10 -1.25 1.28 7.65
C ASP A 10 -1.74 2.13 6.47
N CYS A 11 -2.68 1.56 5.70
CA CYS A 11 -3.39 2.32 4.67
C CYS A 11 -4.12 3.51 5.28
N SER A 12 -3.68 4.73 4.92
CA SER A 12 -4.31 5.96 5.37
C SER A 12 -5.75 6.05 4.85
N LEU A 13 -6.71 6.04 5.77
CA LEU A 13 -8.12 6.22 5.43
C LEU A 13 -8.48 7.71 5.45
N PRO A 14 -9.24 8.22 4.47
CA PRO A 14 -9.80 9.56 4.55
C PRO A 14 -10.86 9.64 5.66
N VAL A 15 -11.05 10.83 6.21
CA VAL A 15 -12.11 11.08 7.20
C VAL A 15 -13.47 10.99 6.52
N ILE A 16 -14.35 10.15 7.04
CA ILE A 16 -15.73 10.04 6.57
C ILE A 16 -16.62 10.91 7.46
N SER A 17 -17.24 11.91 6.87
CA SER A 17 -18.19 12.79 7.57
C SER A 17 -19.55 12.10 7.76
N GLU A 18 -20.21 12.34 8.90
CA GLU A 18 -21.58 11.90 9.14
C GLU A 18 -22.60 12.57 8.19
N HIS A 19 -22.27 13.78 7.74
CA HIS A 19 -23.07 14.53 6.77
C HIS A 19 -22.24 14.85 5.53
N MET A 20 -22.76 14.46 4.36
CA MET A 20 -22.10 14.61 3.07
C MET A 20 -23.13 15.03 2.03
N THR A 21 -22.78 15.96 1.15
CA THR A 21 -23.51 16.12 -0.10
C THR A 21 -23.20 14.96 -1.05
N TRP A 22 -24.01 14.80 -2.11
CA TRP A 22 -23.68 13.84 -3.16
C TRP A 22 -22.33 14.15 -3.84
N GLY A 23 -21.99 15.43 -4.02
CA GLY A 23 -20.68 15.84 -4.55
C GLY A 23 -19.53 15.43 -3.63
N ASP A 24 -19.69 15.58 -2.32
CA ASP A 24 -18.69 15.14 -1.33
C ASP A 24 -18.47 13.62 -1.40
N SER A 25 -19.52 12.84 -1.70
CA SER A 25 -19.38 11.39 -1.88
C SER A 25 -18.49 11.02 -3.06
N LEU A 26 -18.50 11.80 -4.14
CA LEU A 26 -17.62 11.55 -5.29
C LEU A 26 -16.16 11.83 -4.92
N ILE A 27 -15.91 12.94 -4.23
CA ILE A 27 -14.57 13.32 -3.74
C ILE A 27 -14.06 12.25 -2.75
N LEU A 28 -14.91 11.79 -1.83
CA LEU A 28 -14.54 10.72 -0.90
C LEU A 28 -14.18 9.43 -1.64
N ASN A 29 -14.94 9.04 -2.67
CA ASN A 29 -14.61 7.86 -3.46
C ASN A 29 -13.27 8.00 -4.21
N GLU A 30 -12.97 9.19 -4.75
CA GLU A 30 -11.66 9.47 -5.35
C GLU A 30 -10.53 9.32 -4.32
N GLN A 31 -10.68 9.90 -3.13
CA GLN A 31 -9.70 9.78 -2.05
C GLN A 31 -9.48 8.33 -1.62
N LEU A 32 -10.56 7.55 -1.51
CA LEU A 32 -10.49 6.12 -1.19
C LEU A 32 -9.75 5.33 -2.27
N LEU A 33 -10.00 5.62 -3.55
CA LEU A 33 -9.32 4.97 -4.67
C LEU A 33 -7.82 5.31 -4.67
N LEU A 34 -7.44 6.56 -4.38
CA LEU A 34 -6.04 6.97 -4.26
C LEU A 34 -5.33 6.26 -3.09
N ALA A 35 -5.98 6.16 -1.93
CA ALA A 35 -5.43 5.42 -0.79
C ALA A 35 -5.19 3.94 -1.13
N LEU A 36 -6.14 3.30 -1.83
CA LEU A 36 -5.99 1.93 -2.31
C LEU A 36 -4.85 1.79 -3.32
N GLU A 37 -4.69 2.75 -4.22
CA GLU A 37 -3.60 2.75 -5.20
C GLU A 37 -2.25 2.78 -4.48
N MET A 38 -2.04 3.72 -3.54
CA MET A 38 -0.80 3.84 -2.77
C MET A 38 -0.48 2.54 -2.03
N CYS A 39 -1.45 1.97 -1.31
CA CYS A 39 -1.24 0.69 -0.62
C CYS A 39 -0.88 -0.47 -1.55
N ASN A 40 -1.48 -0.50 -2.74
CA ASN A 40 -1.14 -1.51 -3.74
C ASN A 40 0.30 -1.33 -4.27
N GLN A 41 0.79 -0.09 -4.36
CA GLN A 41 2.18 0.20 -4.71
C GLN A 41 3.15 -0.29 -3.62
N ASP A 42 2.84 -0.04 -2.34
CA ASP A 42 3.66 -0.51 -1.22
C ASP A 42 3.71 -2.04 -1.16
N LYS A 43 2.56 -2.68 -1.34
CA LYS A 43 2.46 -4.15 -1.44
C LYS A 43 3.29 -4.71 -2.59
N ALA A 44 3.30 -4.04 -3.74
CA ALA A 44 4.13 -4.44 -4.87
C ALA A 44 5.64 -4.26 -4.56
N ALA A 45 6.02 -3.18 -3.87
CA ALA A 45 7.39 -2.97 -3.43
C ALA A 45 7.85 -4.07 -2.44
N ILE A 46 7.03 -4.42 -1.45
CA ILE A 46 7.29 -5.52 -0.52
C ILE A 46 7.50 -6.84 -1.27
N ARG A 47 6.63 -7.18 -2.23
CA ARG A 47 6.75 -8.41 -3.03
C ARG A 47 8.10 -8.49 -3.74
N ARG A 48 8.55 -7.40 -4.38
CA ARG A 48 9.86 -7.35 -5.05
C ARG A 48 11.02 -7.54 -4.08
N ILE A 49 10.94 -6.96 -2.88
CA ILE A 49 11.97 -7.14 -1.84
C ILE A 49 12.03 -8.60 -1.39
N GLU A 50 10.87 -9.24 -1.19
CA GLU A 50 10.80 -10.64 -0.80
C GLU A 50 11.28 -11.60 -1.90
N GLU A 51 10.97 -11.31 -3.17
CA GLU A 51 11.51 -12.04 -4.32
C GLU A 51 13.05 -11.99 -4.32
N GLN A 52 13.64 -10.80 -4.18
CA GLN A 52 15.10 -10.65 -4.09
C GLN A 52 15.70 -11.41 -2.91
N ARG A 53 15.01 -11.46 -1.76
CA ARG A 53 15.43 -12.26 -0.59
C ARG A 53 15.37 -13.76 -0.87
N ASN A 54 14.33 -14.23 -1.56
CA ASN A 54 14.17 -15.63 -1.94
C ASN A 54 15.27 -16.06 -2.93
N ASP A 55 15.55 -15.25 -3.95
CA ASP A 55 16.61 -15.52 -4.92
C ASP A 55 17.99 -15.55 -4.25
N SER A 56 18.26 -14.59 -3.37
CA SER A 56 19.49 -14.56 -2.57
C SER A 56 19.63 -15.78 -1.65
N ARG A 57 18.51 -16.32 -1.15
CA ARG A 57 18.51 -17.54 -0.33
C ARG A 57 18.75 -18.79 -1.19
N LYS A 58 18.17 -18.87 -2.39
CA LYS A 58 18.38 -19.97 -3.33
C LYS A 58 19.87 -20.13 -3.69
N TRP A 59 20.54 -19.04 -4.06
CA TRP A 59 21.97 -19.06 -4.38
C TRP A 59 22.89 -19.49 -3.23
N LYS A 60 22.45 -19.36 -1.97
CA LYS A 60 23.24 -19.78 -0.80
C LYS A 60 23.12 -21.27 -0.45
N VAL A 61 22.16 -21.97 -1.05
CA VAL A 61 21.87 -23.39 -0.77
C VAL A 61 22.48 -24.30 -1.83
N ASP A 62 22.83 -23.75 -2.99
CA ASP A 62 23.64 -24.39 -4.05
C ASP A 62 25.14 -24.18 -3.79
#